data_AF-A3BKB1-F1
#
_entry.id   AF-A3BKB1-F1
#
_cell.length_a   1.000
_cell.length_b   1.000
_cell.length_c   1.000
_cell.angle_alpha   90.00
_cell.angle_beta   90.00
_cell.angle_gamma   90.00
#
_symmetry.space_group_name_H-M   'P 1'
#
loop_
_entity.id
_entity.type
_entity.pdbx_description
1 polymer ?
#
loop_
_entity_poly.entity_id
_entity_poly.type
_entity_poly.pdbx_seq_one_letter_code
_entity_poly.pdbx_strand_id
1 'polypeptide(L)'
;MALPRRSSPRSSRPIIHRAVDAKGKKPSGRSPVNEMSFKKGDEVRVRTPLGRLGTTTLRLVMWLGAVVVSDADAADDNGHLEVIYNGNFPRDDPFRAVRVAVKDVKLQGPRPAPTPANMAAPRPTTAGKSLPRLKMQMLEKEQLRANSEAFLAL
;
A
#
# COMPACT_ATOMS: atom_id res chain seq x y z
N MET A 1 41.82 55.05 30.90
CA MET A 1 41.08 53.78 30.78
C MET A 1 39.69 54.07 30.21
N ALA A 2 39.41 53.62 29.00
CA ALA A 2 38.11 53.73 28.35
C ALA A 2 37.97 52.58 27.35
N LEU A 3 36.91 51.77 27.47
CA LEU A 3 36.60 50.69 26.53
C LEU A 3 35.83 51.26 25.33
N PRO A 4 36.29 51.08 24.08
CA PRO A 4 35.48 51.39 22.92
C PRO A 4 34.56 50.23 22.52
N ARG A 5 33.45 50.66 21.94
CA ARG A 5 32.18 49.97 21.76
C ARG A 5 32.16 49.09 20.50
N ARG A 6 31.27 48.11 20.57
CA ARG A 6 30.83 47.17 19.51
C ARG A 6 30.41 47.89 18.22
N SER A 7 31.00 47.49 17.09
CA SER A 7 30.40 47.60 15.75
C SER A 7 30.99 46.52 14.83
N SER A 8 30.14 45.64 14.30
CA SER A 8 30.52 44.62 13.30
C SER A 8 30.82 45.27 11.94
N PRO A 9 31.69 44.64 11.13
CA PRO A 9 31.20 44.31 9.79
C PRO A 9 31.71 42.96 9.24
N ARG A 10 30.81 42.31 8.48
CA ARG A 10 31.09 41.42 7.34
C ARG A 10 32.04 40.25 7.57
N SER A 11 31.44 39.13 7.98
CA SER A 11 31.97 37.79 7.67
C SER A 11 31.92 37.56 6.16
N SER A 12 32.96 37.99 5.45
CA SER A 12 33.28 37.54 4.09
C SER A 12 33.60 36.05 4.13
N ARG A 13 32.59 35.20 3.94
CA ARG A 13 32.82 33.78 3.63
C ARG A 13 32.90 33.63 2.11
N PRO A 14 34.01 33.10 1.57
CA PRO A 14 34.14 32.86 0.15
C PRO A 14 33.12 31.80 -0.29
N ILE A 15 32.47 32.06 -1.42
CA ILE A 15 31.58 31.15 -2.13
C ILE A 15 32.44 30.00 -2.65
N ILE A 16 32.35 28.85 -1.99
CA ILE A 16 32.99 27.62 -2.46
C ILE A 16 32.18 27.13 -3.66
N HIS A 17 32.60 27.49 -4.87
CA HIS A 17 32.22 26.77 -6.08
C HIS A 17 32.89 25.40 -6.03
N ARG A 18 32.19 24.43 -5.45
CA ARG A 18 32.62 23.04 -5.43
C ARG A 18 32.35 22.45 -6.82
N ALA A 19 33.35 22.55 -7.69
CA ALA A 19 33.42 21.73 -8.90
C ALA A 19 33.35 20.26 -8.46
N VAL A 20 32.30 19.56 -8.86
CA VAL A 20 32.20 18.11 -8.70
C VAL A 20 32.61 17.49 -10.02
N ASP A 21 33.87 17.05 -10.08
CA ASP A 21 34.35 16.15 -11.12
C ASP A 21 33.52 14.87 -11.10
N ALA A 22 32.69 14.71 -12.12
CA ALA A 22 31.92 13.50 -12.37
C ALA A 22 32.86 12.38 -12.88
N LYS A 23 33.55 11.69 -11.95
CA LYS A 23 34.22 10.42 -12.25
C LYS A 23 33.27 9.27 -11.91
N GLY A 24 32.79 8.63 -12.97
CA GLY A 24 31.67 7.69 -12.94
C GLY A 24 31.82 6.50 -12.00
N LYS A 25 30.69 6.16 -11.38
CA LYS A 25 30.31 4.78 -11.06
C LYS A 25 28.85 4.63 -11.47
N LYS A 26 28.63 4.01 -12.63
CA LYS A 26 27.31 3.52 -13.03
C LYS A 26 26.83 2.57 -11.93
N PRO A 27 25.63 2.74 -11.33
CA PRO A 27 25.00 1.64 -10.65
C PRO A 27 24.62 0.61 -11.73
N SER A 28 25.55 -0.33 -11.97
CA SER A 28 25.27 -1.61 -12.60
C SER A 28 24.34 -2.39 -11.67
N GLY A 29 23.08 -2.07 -11.77
CA GLY A 29 21.99 -2.69 -11.06
C GLY A 29 20.75 -2.59 -11.93
N ARG A 30 20.86 -3.09 -13.18
CA ARG A 30 19.69 -3.42 -13.99
C ARG A 30 19.03 -4.62 -13.30
N SER A 31 18.30 -4.35 -12.21
CA SER A 31 17.18 -5.21 -11.82
C SER A 31 16.34 -5.43 -13.07
N PRO A 32 15.67 -6.59 -13.23
CA PRO A 32 14.75 -6.80 -14.34
C PRO A 32 13.71 -5.69 -14.26
N VAL A 33 13.94 -4.63 -15.03
CA VAL A 33 13.02 -3.53 -15.20
C VAL A 33 11.92 -4.22 -15.94
N ASN A 34 10.89 -4.55 -15.16
CA ASN A 34 9.61 -4.99 -15.60
C ASN A 34 9.32 -4.33 -16.95
N GLU A 35 9.49 -5.08 -18.03
CA GLU A 35 9.40 -4.63 -19.43
C GLU A 35 7.92 -4.42 -19.79
N MET A 36 7.15 -3.96 -18.80
CA MET A 36 5.76 -3.63 -18.90
C MET A 36 5.73 -2.12 -19.08
N SER A 37 5.64 -1.70 -20.34
CA SER A 37 5.41 -0.30 -20.68
C SER A 37 4.05 0.11 -20.15
N PHE A 38 4.02 1.05 -19.20
CA PHE A 38 2.77 1.67 -18.75
C PHE A 38 2.26 2.60 -19.84
N LYS A 39 0.96 2.52 -20.14
CA LYS A 39 0.27 3.40 -21.08
C LYS A 39 -0.54 4.45 -20.34
N LYS A 40 -0.76 5.58 -20.98
CA LYS A 40 -1.68 6.60 -20.46
C LYS A 40 -3.06 5.99 -20.25
N GLY A 41 -3.63 6.24 -19.08
CA GLY A 41 -4.91 5.69 -18.65
C GLY A 41 -4.82 4.35 -17.93
N ASP A 42 -3.64 3.71 -17.85
CA ASP A 42 -3.50 2.46 -17.10
C ASP A 42 -3.83 2.64 -15.62
N GLU A 43 -4.63 1.72 -15.08
CA GLU A 43 -4.80 1.58 -13.63
C GLU A 43 -3.58 0.87 -13.04
N VAL A 44 -2.88 1.57 -12.17
CA VAL A 44 -1.66 1.10 -11.55
C VAL A 44 -1.75 1.17 -10.02
N ARG A 45 -0.88 0.41 -9.36
CA ARG A 45 -0.63 0.53 -7.92
C ARG A 45 0.73 1.15 -7.69
N VAL A 46 0.78 2.14 -6.81
CA VAL A 46 1.97 2.93 -6.51
C VAL A 46 2.38 2.76 -5.05
N ARG A 47 3.64 2.42 -4.83
CA ARG A 47 4.25 2.29 -3.51
C ARG A 47 4.46 3.67 -2.89
N THR A 48 3.61 4.00 -1.93
CA THR A 48 3.50 5.35 -1.37
C THR A 48 3.82 5.35 0.12
N PRO A 49 4.87 6.07 0.55
CA PRO A 49 5.15 6.29 1.97
C PRO A 49 4.11 7.24 2.58
N LEU A 50 3.43 6.80 3.64
CA LEU A 50 2.35 7.58 4.28
C LEU A 50 2.77 8.28 5.57
N GLY A 51 3.94 7.96 6.11
CA GLY A 51 4.46 8.58 7.32
C GLY A 51 5.43 7.68 8.06
N ARG A 52 5.82 8.12 9.26
CA ARG A 52 6.62 7.32 10.20
C ARG A 52 5.71 6.62 11.19
N LEU A 53 6.11 5.43 11.63
CA LEU A 53 5.38 4.69 12.65
C LEU A 53 5.85 5.16 14.04
N GLY A 54 5.12 6.09 14.67
CA GLY A 54 5.47 6.63 15.99
C GLY A 54 6.85 7.30 16.01
N THR A 55 7.64 7.01 17.06
CA THR A 55 9.03 7.49 17.21
C THR A 55 10.06 6.62 16.50
N THR A 56 9.63 5.55 15.84
CA THR A 56 10.55 4.63 15.16
C THR A 56 11.10 5.22 13.86
N THR A 57 12.21 4.65 13.38
CA THR A 57 12.76 4.94 12.04
C THR A 57 11.96 4.27 10.92
N LEU A 58 10.98 3.43 11.26
CA LEU A 58 10.16 2.70 10.29
C LEU A 58 9.16 3.64 9.63
N ARG A 59 8.93 3.41 8.33
CA ARG A 59 7.96 4.16 7.52
C ARG A 59 6.80 3.25 7.13
N LEU A 60 5.58 3.74 7.32
CA LEU A 60 4.40 3.10 6.75
C LEU A 60 4.42 3.32 5.24
N VAL A 61 4.32 2.23 4.48
CA VAL A 61 4.27 2.25 3.02
C VAL A 61 3.07 1.44 2.55
N MET A 62 2.23 2.02 1.72
CA MET A 62 1.03 1.37 1.14
C MET A 62 1.08 1.38 -0.38
N TRP A 63 0.43 0.40 -1.02
CA TRP A 63 0.24 0.38 -2.46
C TRP A 63 -1.12 0.99 -2.79
N LEU A 64 -1.12 2.25 -3.23
CA LEU A 64 -2.34 3.00 -3.56
C LEU A 64 -2.67 2.85 -5.04
N GLY A 65 -3.96 2.82 -5.37
CA GLY A 65 -4.41 2.88 -6.76
C GLY A 65 -4.13 4.25 -7.36
N ALA A 66 -3.78 4.30 -8.63
CA ALA A 66 -3.54 5.51 -9.39
C ALA A 66 -3.80 5.26 -10.88
N VAL A 67 -3.99 6.34 -11.64
CA VAL A 67 -4.13 6.33 -13.10
C VAL A 67 -2.94 7.06 -13.72
N VAL A 68 -2.36 6.47 -14.76
CA VAL A 68 -1.23 7.06 -15.49
C VAL A 68 -1.72 8.21 -16.37
N VAL A 69 -1.08 9.38 -16.26
CA VAL A 69 -1.51 10.61 -16.98
C VAL A 69 -0.69 10.86 -18.24
N SER A 70 0.59 10.52 -18.21
CA SER A 70 1.53 10.87 -19.29
C SER A 70 1.99 9.60 -20.02
N ASP A 71 1.87 9.61 -21.35
CA ASP A 71 2.16 8.48 -22.25
C ASP A 71 3.67 8.39 -22.60
N ALA A 72 4.05 7.33 -23.32
CA ALA A 72 5.39 6.80 -23.56
C ALA A 72 6.54 7.77 -23.92
N ASP A 73 6.28 9.02 -24.30
CA ASP A 73 7.31 10.03 -24.61
C ASP A 73 7.68 10.92 -23.40
N ALA A 74 6.98 10.77 -22.26
CA ALA A 74 7.22 11.51 -21.03
C ALA A 74 7.70 10.63 -19.86
N ALA A 75 7.98 9.35 -20.12
CA ALA A 75 8.95 8.65 -19.29
C ALA A 75 10.30 9.27 -19.63
N ASP A 76 10.60 10.40 -19.00
CA ASP A 76 11.93 11.01 -19.05
C ASP A 76 12.96 9.86 -18.93
N ASP A 77 14.08 9.92 -19.65
CA ASP A 77 15.17 8.92 -19.56
C ASP A 77 15.61 8.62 -18.11
N ASN A 78 15.16 9.47 -17.17
CA ASN A 78 15.22 9.36 -15.72
C ASN A 78 14.36 8.25 -15.08
N GLY A 79 13.48 7.55 -15.80
CA GLY A 79 12.75 6.38 -15.30
C GLY A 79 11.60 6.70 -14.34
N HIS A 80 10.91 7.82 -14.57
CA HIS A 80 9.74 8.26 -13.82
C HIS A 80 8.46 8.26 -14.68
N LEU A 81 7.31 8.13 -14.04
CA LEU A 81 5.98 8.18 -14.64
C LEU A 81 5.12 9.17 -13.85
N GLU A 82 4.25 9.90 -14.54
CA GLU A 82 3.27 10.77 -13.91
C GLU A 82 1.94 10.04 -13.71
N VAL A 83 1.46 10.07 -12.46
CA VAL A 83 0.25 9.38 -12.05
C VAL A 83 -0.62 10.28 -11.18
N ILE A 84 -1.94 10.17 -11.31
CA ILE A 84 -2.91 10.76 -10.37
C ILE A 84 -3.44 9.63 -9.50
N TYR A 85 -3.41 9.82 -8.19
CA TYR A 85 -3.88 8.78 -7.26
C TYR A 85 -5.40 8.70 -7.22
N ASN A 86 -5.89 7.49 -7.04
CA ASN A 86 -7.30 7.23 -6.77
C ASN A 86 -7.54 7.44 -5.27
N GLY A 87 -8.01 8.63 -4.90
CA GLY A 87 -8.35 8.98 -3.52
C GLY A 87 -7.79 10.32 -3.08
N ASN A 88 -7.58 10.48 -1.78
CA ASN A 88 -7.16 11.77 -1.18
C ASN A 88 -5.64 11.86 -0.99
N PHE A 89 -4.88 11.57 -2.04
CA PHE A 89 -3.42 11.68 -2.04
C PHE A 89 -2.95 12.38 -3.31
N PRO A 90 -1.95 13.30 -3.24
CA PRO A 90 -1.39 13.87 -2.03
C PRO A 90 -2.42 14.69 -1.24
N ARG A 91 -2.20 14.90 0.06
CA ARG A 91 -3.19 15.52 0.97
C ARG A 91 -3.52 16.96 0.59
N ASP A 92 -2.59 17.63 -0.05
CA ASP A 92 -2.68 19.05 -0.38
C ASP A 92 -3.56 19.29 -1.62
N ASP A 93 -3.42 18.41 -2.62
CA ASP A 93 -4.17 18.46 -3.89
C ASP A 93 -4.36 17.04 -4.45
N PRO A 94 -5.54 16.41 -4.26
CA PRO A 94 -5.81 15.04 -4.69
C PRO A 94 -5.78 14.80 -6.21
N PHE A 95 -5.98 15.84 -7.02
CA PHE A 95 -6.05 15.71 -8.48
C PHE A 95 -4.72 16.00 -9.17
N ARG A 96 -3.68 16.32 -8.38
CA ARG A 96 -2.36 16.63 -8.90
C ARG A 96 -1.66 15.39 -9.46
N ALA A 97 -1.05 15.55 -10.64
CA ALA A 97 -0.13 14.56 -11.18
C ALA A 97 1.17 14.49 -10.35
N VAL A 98 1.53 13.29 -9.92
CA VAL A 98 2.72 13.01 -9.11
C VAL A 98 3.73 12.22 -9.93
N ARG A 99 4.99 12.66 -9.93
CA ARG A 99 6.12 11.93 -10.55
C ARG A 99 6.57 10.80 -9.64
N VAL A 100 6.53 9.58 -10.15
CA VAL A 100 6.81 8.34 -9.41
C VAL A 100 7.83 7.51 -10.18
N ALA A 101 8.77 6.87 -9.50
CA ALA A 101 9.71 5.97 -10.16
C ALA A 101 9.02 4.71 -10.67
N VAL A 102 9.31 4.27 -11.89
CA VAL A 102 8.70 3.09 -12.53
C VAL A 102 8.84 1.83 -11.65
N LYS A 103 9.94 1.69 -10.91
CA LYS A 103 10.18 0.59 -9.94
C LYS A 103 9.19 0.52 -8.78
N ASP A 104 8.59 1.66 -8.44
CA ASP A 104 7.64 1.81 -7.35
C ASP A 104 6.18 1.70 -7.87
N VAL A 105 6.01 1.37 -9.16
CA VAL A 105 4.72 1.17 -9.82
C VAL A 105 4.55 -0.31 -10.19
N LYS A 106 3.32 -0.82 -10.03
CA LYS A 106 2.91 -2.16 -10.47
C LYS A 106 1.62 -2.04 -11.24
N LEU A 107 1.48 -2.80 -12.34
CA LEU A 107 0.19 -2.93 -13.01
C LEU A 107 -0.84 -3.49 -12.02
N GLN A 108 -2.03 -2.92 -12.03
CA GLN A 108 -3.14 -3.53 -11.32
C GLN A 108 -3.47 -4.83 -12.05
N GLY A 109 -3.26 -5.98 -11.39
CA GLY A 109 -3.69 -7.26 -11.93
C GLY A 109 -5.20 -7.26 -12.20
N PRO A 110 -5.71 -8.16 -13.07
CA PRO A 110 -7.12 -8.21 -13.42
C PRO A 110 -7.98 -8.11 -12.16
N ARG A 111 -8.79 -7.04 -12.07
CA ARG A 111 -9.75 -6.90 -10.98
C ARG A 111 -10.62 -8.17 -11.03
N PRO A 112 -10.71 -8.97 -9.95
CA PRO A 112 -11.68 -10.04 -9.93
C PRO A 112 -13.02 -9.40 -10.25
N ALA A 113 -13.64 -9.85 -11.34
CA ALA A 113 -14.92 -9.34 -11.78
C ALA A 113 -15.86 -9.29 -10.56
N PRO A 114 -16.69 -8.25 -10.41
CA PRO A 114 -17.71 -8.29 -9.38
C PRO A 114 -18.47 -9.58 -9.59
N THR A 115 -18.30 -10.55 -8.70
CA THR A 115 -19.13 -11.75 -8.68
C THR A 115 -20.54 -11.19 -8.64
N PRO A 116 -21.39 -11.41 -9.66
CA PRO A 116 -22.77 -11.01 -9.53
C PRO A 116 -23.24 -11.66 -8.24
N ALA A 117 -23.63 -10.83 -7.27
CA ALA A 117 -24.28 -11.32 -6.06
C ALA A 117 -25.52 -12.02 -6.59
N ASN A 118 -25.43 -13.35 -6.71
CA ASN A 118 -26.50 -14.16 -7.23
C ASN A 118 -27.69 -13.90 -6.31
N MET A 119 -28.66 -13.12 -6.78
CA MET A 119 -29.91 -12.81 -6.07
C MET A 119 -30.77 -14.08 -5.86
N ALA A 120 -30.30 -15.25 -6.29
CA ALA A 120 -30.85 -16.54 -5.98
C ALA A 120 -29.83 -17.39 -5.22
N ALA A 121 -29.54 -17.05 -3.96
CA ALA A 121 -29.31 -18.12 -3.00
C ALA A 121 -30.65 -18.87 -2.90
N PRO A 122 -30.73 -20.18 -3.19
CA PRO A 122 -31.96 -20.92 -2.95
C PRO A 122 -32.29 -20.77 -1.47
N ARG A 123 -33.40 -20.09 -1.15
CA ARG A 123 -33.95 -20.11 0.20
C ARG A 123 -34.10 -21.58 0.57
N PRO A 124 -33.52 -22.07 1.68
CA PRO A 124 -33.69 -23.46 2.07
C PRO A 124 -35.14 -23.65 2.49
N THR A 125 -36.01 -23.98 1.54
CA THR A 125 -37.40 -24.39 1.76
C THR A 125 -37.50 -25.88 1.52
N THR A 126 -36.67 -26.66 2.19
CA THR A 126 -36.88 -28.10 2.30
C THR A 126 -36.92 -28.42 3.77
N ALA A 127 -38.15 -28.52 4.31
CA ALA A 127 -38.43 -29.18 5.58
C ALA A 127 -38.11 -30.68 5.42
N GLY A 128 -36.81 -30.97 5.33
CA GLY A 128 -36.26 -32.31 5.20
C GLY A 128 -36.04 -32.88 6.59
N LYS A 129 -36.86 -33.87 6.94
CA LYS A 129 -36.84 -34.68 8.16
C LYS A 129 -35.41 -35.15 8.50
N SER A 130 -34.69 -34.38 9.32
CA SER A 130 -33.37 -34.75 9.82
C SER A 130 -33.44 -35.54 11.14
N LEU A 131 -34.46 -36.41 11.28
CA LEU A 131 -34.63 -37.32 12.42
C LEU A 131 -33.34 -38.04 12.84
N PRO A 132 -32.46 -38.50 11.91
CA PRO A 132 -31.20 -39.13 12.32
C PRO A 132 -30.26 -38.17 13.06
N ARG A 133 -30.19 -36.89 12.66
CA ARG A 133 -29.36 -35.88 13.33
C ARG A 133 -29.92 -35.47 14.68
N LEU A 134 -31.24 -35.34 14.80
CA LEU A 134 -31.88 -35.02 16.09
C LEU A 134 -31.70 -36.16 17.09
N LYS A 135 -31.81 -37.43 16.65
CA LYS A 135 -31.56 -38.60 17.51
C LYS A 135 -30.12 -38.64 18.03
N MET A 136 -29.14 -38.36 17.17
CA MET A 136 -27.73 -38.28 17.57
C MET A 136 -27.50 -37.19 18.62
N GLN A 137 -28.07 -35.99 18.41
CA GLN A 137 -27.95 -34.88 19.37
C GLN A 137 -28.66 -35.17 20.70
N MET A 138 -29.80 -35.86 20.69
CA MET A 138 -30.46 -36.29 21.92
C MET A 138 -29.63 -37.34 22.68
N LEU A 139 -29.08 -38.33 21.97
CA LEU A 139 -28.24 -39.36 22.58
C LEU A 139 -26.96 -38.76 23.19
N GLU A 140 -26.34 -37.81 22.48
CA GLU A 140 -25.17 -37.07 22.99
C GLU A 140 -25.52 -36.25 24.24
N LYS A 141 -26.67 -35.57 24.23
CA LYS A 141 -27.15 -34.80 25.37
C LYS A 141 -27.49 -35.69 26.58
N GLU A 142 -28.04 -36.88 26.36
CA GLU A 142 -28.35 -37.84 27.42
C GLU A 142 -27.07 -38.44 28.02
N GLN A 143 -26.07 -38.78 27.20
CA GLN A 143 -24.77 -39.25 27.69
C GLN A 143 -24.02 -38.19 28.49
N LEU A 144 -24.10 -36.92 28.10
CA LEU A 144 -23.52 -35.81 28.86
C LEU A 144 -24.21 -35.64 30.21
N ARG A 145 -25.53 -35.82 30.27
CA ARG A 145 -26.29 -35.77 31.53
C ARG A 145 -25.94 -36.95 32.44
N ALA A 146 -25.89 -38.17 31.91
CA ALA A 146 -25.54 -39.36 32.68
C ALA A 146 -24.10 -39.28 33.24
N ASN A 147 -23.15 -38.76 32.46
CA ASN A 147 -21.80 -38.51 32.96
C ASN A 147 -21.79 -37.44 34.07
N SER A 148 -22.56 -36.35 33.94
CA SER A 148 -22.62 -35.33 34.99
C SER A 148 -23.22 -35.82 36.31
N GLU A 149 -24.16 -36.76 36.26
CA GLU A 149 -24.75 -37.38 37.47
C GLU A 149 -23.79 -38.40 38.10
N ALA A 150 -22.97 -39.10 37.31
CA ALA A 150 -21.91 -39.99 37.83
C ALA A 150 -20.79 -39.24 38.55
N PHE A 151 -20.49 -38.00 38.14
CA PHE A 151 -19.52 -37.13 38.82
C PHE A 151 -20.07 -36.41 40.07
N LEU A 152 -21.40 -36.39 40.27
CA LEU A 152 -22.06 -35.79 41.44
C LEU A 152 -22.46 -36.82 42.52
N ALA A 153 -22.23 -38.11 42.28
CA ALA A 153 -22.57 -39.20 43.19
C ALA A 153 -21.36 -39.77 43.98
N LEU A 154 -20.23 -39.05 44.01
CA LEU A 154 -19.06 -39.33 44.86
C LEU A 154 -18.98 -38.29 45.99
#